data_AF-A0A9E3TAP8-F1
#
_entry.id   AF-A0A9E3TAP8-F1
#
_cell.length_a   1.000
_cell.length_b   1.000
_cell.length_c   1.000
_cell.angle_alpha   90.00
_cell.angle_beta   90.00
_cell.angle_gamma   90.00
#
_symmetry.space_group_name_H-M   'P 1'
#
loop_
_entity.id
_entity.type
_entity.pdbx_description
1 polymer ?
#
loop_
_entity_poly.entity_id
_entity_poly.type
_entity_poly.pdbx_seq_one_letter_code
_entity_poly.pdbx_strand_id
1 'polypeptide(L)'
;MTQALVLVRELRRKGVTLALSGDRIVLDAPSGAITPEHRETLRAAKLELVRVLEQEGQVLEMSLREFERCGYAVEATVPWLSETLWFVPRVEHIRVLMADGVRRGRIWTARELTDLLSISGMNPQDIAGFARLKAAFGIDVFSVEQGFIDVVLAEELKSQTNCSSCGQGRFWRSIHGALVCGTCHPPAAPELVAEWIDAVEPNHG
;
A
#
# COMPACT_ATOMS: atom_id res chain seq x y z
N MET A 1 -20.01 -1.33 -20.99
CA MET A 1 -18.67 -1.94 -21.07
C MET A 1 -18.52 -2.56 -22.44
N THR A 2 -17.47 -2.22 -23.19
CA THR A 2 -17.36 -2.67 -24.59
C THR A 2 -16.86 -4.11 -24.69
N GLN A 3 -17.10 -4.77 -25.83
CA GLN A 3 -16.69 -6.16 -26.06
C GLN A 3 -15.16 -6.32 -25.99
N ALA A 4 -14.39 -5.34 -26.50
CA ALA A 4 -12.93 -5.35 -26.38
C ALA A 4 -12.45 -5.35 -24.93
N LEU A 5 -13.06 -4.54 -24.05
CA LEU A 5 -12.66 -4.50 -22.63
C LEU A 5 -12.95 -5.84 -21.93
N VAL A 6 -14.07 -6.47 -22.25
CA VAL A 6 -14.43 -7.80 -21.74
C VAL A 6 -13.38 -8.83 -22.16
N LEU A 7 -12.97 -8.81 -23.43
CA LEU A 7 -11.95 -9.71 -23.98
C LEU A 7 -10.58 -9.50 -23.32
N VAL A 8 -10.12 -8.25 -23.17
CA VAL A 8 -8.85 -7.94 -22.47
C VAL A 8 -8.86 -8.50 -21.05
N ARG A 9 -9.95 -8.29 -20.29
CA ARG A 9 -10.10 -8.79 -18.92
C ARG A 9 -10.13 -10.31 -18.85
N GLU A 10 -10.78 -10.96 -19.81
CA GLU A 10 -10.83 -12.42 -19.87
C GLU A 10 -9.44 -13.00 -20.15
N LEU A 11 -8.73 -12.46 -21.14
CA LEU A 11 -7.38 -12.90 -21.51
C LEU A 11 -6.38 -12.69 -20.36
N ARG A 12 -6.40 -11.52 -19.70
CA ARG A 12 -5.55 -11.25 -18.53
C ARG A 12 -5.81 -12.22 -17.37
N ARG A 13 -7.07 -12.58 -17.12
CA ARG A 13 -7.42 -13.62 -16.13
C ARG A 13 -6.86 -15.00 -16.47
N LYS A 14 -6.63 -15.29 -17.75
CA LYS A 14 -5.95 -16.50 -18.24
C LYS A 14 -4.42 -16.39 -18.22
N GLY A 15 -3.87 -15.31 -17.65
CA GLY A 15 -2.42 -15.07 -17.59
C GLY A 15 -1.83 -14.54 -18.90
N VAL A 16 -2.65 -14.02 -19.81
CA VAL A 16 -2.19 -13.41 -21.06
C VAL A 16 -1.88 -11.94 -20.83
N THR A 17 -0.67 -11.53 -21.19
CA THR A 17 -0.27 -10.13 -21.26
C THR A 17 -0.55 -9.60 -22.66
N LEU A 18 -1.23 -8.45 -22.75
CA LEU A 18 -1.49 -7.72 -23.99
C LEU A 18 -0.79 -6.36 -23.90
N ALA A 19 0.00 -6.02 -24.92
CA ALA A 19 0.68 -4.74 -25.02
C ALA A 19 0.64 -4.23 -26.47
N LEU A 20 0.83 -2.92 -26.65
CA LEU A 20 1.04 -2.33 -27.96
C LEU A 20 2.53 -2.24 -28.29
N SER A 21 2.84 -2.52 -29.55
CA SER A 21 4.14 -2.28 -30.16
C SER A 21 3.90 -1.56 -31.48
N GLY A 22 3.84 -0.23 -31.44
CA GLY A 22 3.36 0.57 -32.56
C GLY A 22 1.87 0.30 -32.83
N ASP A 23 1.53 -0.07 -34.06
CA ASP A 23 0.16 -0.38 -34.50
C ASP A 23 -0.24 -1.86 -34.31
N ARG A 24 0.62 -2.63 -33.62
CA ARG A 24 0.45 -4.07 -33.43
C ARG A 24 0.19 -4.39 -31.96
N ILE A 25 -0.74 -5.33 -31.76
CA ILE A 25 -0.98 -5.94 -30.45
C ILE A 25 -0.02 -7.12 -30.33
N VAL A 26 0.85 -7.06 -29.31
CA VAL A 26 1.73 -8.15 -28.92
C VAL A 26 1.07 -8.91 -27.77
N LEU A 27 1.07 -10.23 -27.88
CA LEU A 27 0.53 -11.14 -26.88
C LEU A 27 1.67 -11.96 -26.31
N ASP A 28 1.83 -11.95 -25.00
CA ASP A 28 2.62 -12.94 -24.27
C ASP A 28 1.66 -13.82 -23.48
N ALA A 29 1.69 -15.13 -23.72
CA ALA A 29 0.65 -16.04 -23.28
C ALA A 29 1.24 -17.42 -22.95
N PRO A 30 0.78 -18.07 -21.86
CA PRO A 30 1.06 -19.47 -21.62
C PRO A 30 0.62 -20.36 -22.80
N SER A 31 1.30 -21.49 -22.97
CA SER A 31 0.93 -22.46 -24.02
C SER A 31 -0.53 -22.88 -23.87
N GLY A 32 -1.29 -22.82 -24.97
CA GLY A 32 -2.72 -23.16 -25.00
C GLY A 32 -3.68 -22.10 -24.48
N ALA A 33 -3.22 -20.99 -23.90
CA ALA A 33 -4.11 -19.93 -23.36
C ALA A 33 -4.89 -19.19 -24.48
N ILE A 34 -4.33 -19.11 -25.69
CA ILE A 34 -4.95 -18.46 -26.85
C ILE A 34 -5.50 -19.50 -27.83
N THR A 35 -6.82 -19.70 -27.80
CA THR A 35 -7.54 -20.58 -28.73
C THR A 35 -7.70 -19.94 -30.12
N PRO A 36 -8.03 -20.72 -31.17
CA PRO A 36 -8.36 -20.17 -32.49
C PRO A 36 -9.52 -19.17 -32.45
N GLU A 37 -10.52 -19.42 -31.60
CA GLU A 37 -11.65 -18.51 -31.37
C GLU A 37 -11.18 -17.17 -30.80
N HIS A 38 -10.33 -17.17 -29.75
CA HIS A 38 -9.75 -15.92 -29.22
C HIS A 38 -9.01 -15.14 -30.31
N ARG A 39 -8.26 -15.82 -31.19
CA ARG A 39 -7.54 -15.14 -32.30
C ARG A 39 -8.49 -14.46 -33.27
N GLU A 40 -9.62 -15.09 -33.57
CA GLU A 40 -10.62 -14.51 -34.46
C GLU A 40 -11.32 -13.33 -33.81
N THR A 41 -11.70 -13.43 -32.52
CA THR A 41 -12.26 -12.30 -31.77
C THR A 41 -11.27 -11.13 -31.66
N LEU A 42 -9.99 -11.40 -31.41
CA LEU A 42 -8.93 -10.39 -31.37
C LEU A 42 -8.76 -9.68 -32.71
N ARG A 43 -8.84 -10.40 -33.84
CA ARG A 43 -8.81 -9.79 -35.17
C ARG A 43 -10.03 -8.92 -35.43
N ALA A 44 -11.22 -9.43 -35.14
CA ALA A 44 -12.48 -8.71 -35.33
C ALA A 44 -12.54 -7.42 -34.48
N ALA A 45 -11.98 -7.45 -33.26
CA ALA A 45 -11.96 -6.31 -32.34
C ALA A 45 -10.68 -5.46 -32.39
N LYS A 46 -9.78 -5.65 -33.37
CA LYS A 46 -8.42 -5.05 -33.37
C LYS A 46 -8.42 -3.55 -33.11
N LEU A 47 -9.22 -2.78 -33.84
CA LEU A 47 -9.22 -1.30 -33.71
C LEU A 47 -9.68 -0.84 -32.34
N GLU A 48 -10.67 -1.52 -31.75
CA GLU A 48 -11.16 -1.19 -30.43
C GLU A 48 -10.15 -1.58 -29.34
N LEU A 49 -9.50 -2.75 -29.50
CA LEU A 49 -8.42 -3.19 -28.61
C LEU A 49 -7.24 -2.22 -28.61
N VAL A 50 -6.84 -1.71 -29.78
CA VAL A 50 -5.77 -0.70 -29.86
C VAL A 50 -6.15 0.53 -29.04
N ARG A 51 -7.36 1.07 -29.20
CA ARG A 51 -7.82 2.23 -28.40
C ARG A 51 -7.82 1.96 -26.90
N VAL A 52 -8.28 0.78 -26.49
CA VAL A 52 -8.28 0.37 -25.06
C VAL A 52 -6.85 0.31 -24.54
N LEU A 53 -5.93 -0.33 -25.27
CA LEU A 53 -4.54 -0.48 -24.84
C LEU A 53 -3.75 0.85 -24.90
N GLU A 54 -4.05 1.73 -25.85
CA GLU A 54 -3.50 3.10 -25.90
C GLU A 54 -3.94 3.90 -24.68
N GLN A 55 -5.23 3.84 -24.33
CA GLN A 55 -5.76 4.51 -23.14
C GLN A 55 -5.14 3.95 -21.85
N GLU A 56 -4.96 2.63 -21.75
CA GLU A 56 -4.27 2.01 -20.62
C GLU A 56 -2.82 2.48 -20.51
N GLY A 57 -2.08 2.50 -21.63
CA GLY A 57 -0.71 3.01 -21.67
C GLY A 57 -0.62 4.46 -21.19
N GLN A 58 -1.51 5.33 -21.70
CA GLN A 58 -1.59 6.72 -21.26
C GLN A 58 -1.82 6.83 -19.75
N VAL A 59 -2.76 6.06 -19.19
CA VAL A 59 -3.05 6.12 -17.75
C VAL A 59 -1.87 5.66 -16.90
N LEU A 60 -1.10 4.67 -17.36
CA LEU A 60 0.08 4.17 -16.65
C LEU A 60 1.28 5.13 -16.71
N GLU A 61 1.35 5.97 -17.76
CA GLU A 61 2.40 6.99 -17.92
C GLU A 61 2.08 8.29 -17.17
N MET A 62 0.84 8.48 -16.73
CA MET A 62 0.42 9.68 -16.02
C MET A 62 0.94 9.73 -14.59
N SER A 63 1.26 10.95 -14.13
CA SER A 63 1.46 11.19 -12.70
C SER A 63 0.16 11.00 -11.91
N LEU A 64 0.25 10.67 -10.61
CA LEU A 64 -0.94 10.57 -9.74
C LEU A 64 -1.78 11.86 -9.72
N ARG A 65 -1.12 13.01 -9.85
CA ARG A 65 -1.78 14.32 -9.93
C ARG A 65 -2.57 14.49 -11.22
N GLU A 66 -2.05 14.00 -12.35
CA GLU A 66 -2.80 13.99 -13.62
C GLU A 66 -3.95 12.97 -13.55
N PHE A 67 -3.69 11.79 -12.98
CA PHE A 67 -4.68 10.74 -12.80
C PHE A 67 -5.90 11.23 -11.98
N GLU A 68 -5.67 11.97 -10.89
CA GLU A 68 -6.70 12.62 -10.07
C GLU A 68 -7.64 13.55 -10.89
N ARG A 69 -7.14 14.10 -12.00
CA ARG A 69 -7.89 15.04 -12.86
C ARG A 69 -8.67 14.35 -13.97
N CYS A 70 -8.30 13.15 -14.37
CA CYS A 70 -8.82 12.51 -15.59
C CYS A 70 -10.11 11.68 -15.40
N GLY A 71 -10.53 11.38 -14.16
CA GLY A 71 -11.86 10.80 -13.91
C GLY A 71 -12.02 9.31 -14.24
N TYR A 72 -10.96 8.62 -14.69
CA TYR A 72 -11.02 7.19 -15.01
C TYR A 72 -10.62 6.31 -13.82
N ALA A 73 -11.37 5.24 -13.57
CA ALA A 73 -10.99 4.19 -12.62
C ALA A 73 -10.17 3.10 -13.32
N VAL A 74 -9.14 2.59 -12.66
CA VAL A 74 -8.26 1.51 -13.15
C VAL A 74 -8.46 0.28 -12.29
N GLU A 75 -8.75 -0.84 -12.94
CA GLU A 75 -8.75 -2.14 -12.27
C GLU A 75 -7.41 -2.83 -12.51
N ALA A 76 -6.72 -3.20 -11.44
CA ALA A 76 -5.40 -3.83 -11.49
C ALA A 76 -5.44 -5.23 -10.87
N THR A 77 -4.80 -6.18 -11.54
CA THR A 77 -4.50 -7.50 -10.96
C THR A 77 -3.09 -7.47 -10.42
N VAL A 78 -2.89 -8.02 -9.22
CA VAL A 78 -1.57 -8.13 -8.59
C VAL A 78 -1.33 -9.59 -8.19
N PRO A 79 -0.10 -10.12 -8.35
CA PRO A 79 0.16 -11.55 -8.17
C PRO A 79 0.01 -12.04 -6.72
N TRP A 80 0.05 -11.13 -5.75
CA TRP A 80 -0.03 -11.44 -4.32
C TRP A 80 -1.42 -11.26 -3.71
N LEU A 81 -2.44 -10.91 -4.53
CA LEU A 81 -3.84 -10.80 -4.11
C LEU A 81 -4.71 -11.62 -5.05
N SER A 82 -5.59 -12.45 -4.48
CA SER A 82 -6.54 -13.26 -5.26
C SER A 82 -7.65 -12.44 -5.91
N GLU A 83 -7.77 -11.17 -5.55
CA GLU A 83 -8.77 -10.22 -6.01
C GLU A 83 -8.09 -9.03 -6.71
N THR A 84 -8.83 -8.31 -7.56
CA THR A 84 -8.33 -7.09 -8.20
C THR A 84 -8.36 -5.89 -7.26
N LEU A 85 -7.42 -4.97 -7.42
CA LEU A 85 -7.50 -3.64 -6.81
C LEU A 85 -8.11 -2.65 -7.79
N TRP A 86 -8.76 -1.63 -7.25
CA TRP A 86 -9.32 -0.52 -8.00
C TRP A 86 -8.63 0.77 -7.61
N PHE A 87 -8.00 1.44 -8.56
CA PHE A 87 -7.47 2.79 -8.38
C PHE A 87 -8.49 3.77 -8.94
N VAL A 88 -8.89 4.75 -8.13
CA VAL A 88 -9.85 5.78 -8.54
C VAL A 88 -9.24 7.17 -8.37
N PRO A 89 -9.63 8.15 -9.20
CA PRO A 89 -9.06 9.48 -9.12
C PRO A 89 -9.40 10.17 -7.80
N ARG A 90 -10.65 10.01 -7.34
CA ARG A 90 -11.22 10.75 -6.20
C ARG A 90 -12.25 9.94 -5.43
N VAL A 91 -12.56 10.39 -4.22
CA VAL A 91 -13.47 9.74 -3.27
C VAL A 91 -14.90 9.57 -3.82
N GLU A 92 -15.36 10.41 -4.73
CA GLU A 92 -16.72 10.32 -5.29
C GLU A 92 -16.92 9.02 -6.08
N HIS A 93 -15.86 8.50 -6.71
CA HIS A 93 -15.89 7.26 -7.49
C HIS A 93 -16.02 6.01 -6.61
N ILE A 94 -15.65 6.10 -5.33
CA ILE A 94 -15.74 4.98 -4.40
C ILE A 94 -17.19 4.48 -4.30
N ARG A 95 -18.15 5.41 -4.22
CA ARG A 95 -19.57 5.07 -4.08
C ARG A 95 -20.10 4.27 -5.26
N VAL A 96 -19.65 4.60 -6.47
CA VAL A 96 -20.04 3.90 -7.70
C VAL A 96 -19.56 2.45 -7.64
N LEU A 97 -18.27 2.24 -7.35
CA LEU A 97 -17.70 0.89 -7.25
C LEU A 97 -18.29 0.08 -6.09
N MET A 98 -18.59 0.71 -4.97
CA MET A 98 -19.25 0.05 -3.85
C MET A 98 -20.68 -0.36 -4.17
N ALA A 99 -21.42 0.45 -4.93
CA ALA A 99 -22.75 0.09 -5.43
C ALA A 99 -22.70 -1.14 -6.36
N ASP A 100 -21.58 -1.31 -7.08
CA ASP A 100 -21.29 -2.48 -7.91
C ASP A 100 -20.72 -3.68 -7.11
N GLY A 101 -20.72 -3.60 -5.78
CA GLY A 101 -20.28 -4.69 -4.89
C GLY A 101 -18.78 -4.78 -4.64
N VAL A 102 -17.99 -3.80 -5.11
CA VAL A 102 -16.55 -3.74 -4.81
C VAL A 102 -16.36 -3.30 -3.36
N ARG A 103 -15.65 -4.11 -2.57
CA ARG A 103 -15.36 -3.79 -1.17
C ARG A 103 -14.43 -2.58 -1.07
N ARG A 104 -14.69 -1.68 -0.11
CA ARG A 104 -13.88 -0.46 0.13
C ARG A 104 -12.38 -0.74 0.26
N GLY A 105 -12.01 -1.82 0.96
CA GLY A 105 -10.60 -2.22 1.14
C GLY A 105 -9.83 -2.49 -0.16
N ARG A 106 -10.55 -2.74 -1.27
CA ARG A 106 -9.98 -2.96 -2.60
C ARG A 106 -9.89 -1.70 -3.44
N ILE A 107 -10.48 -0.59 -3.00
CA ILE A 107 -10.51 0.68 -3.72
C ILE A 107 -9.46 1.61 -3.10
N TRP A 108 -8.66 2.24 -3.94
CA TRP A 108 -7.56 3.14 -3.59
C TRP A 108 -7.72 4.44 -4.36
N THR A 109 -7.78 5.56 -3.67
CA THR A 109 -7.83 6.88 -4.30
C THR A 109 -6.43 7.35 -4.72
N ALA A 110 -6.34 8.28 -5.67
CA ALA A 110 -5.07 8.93 -6.03
C ALA A 110 -4.38 9.57 -4.81
N ARG A 111 -5.16 10.13 -3.88
CA ARG A 111 -4.67 10.69 -2.62
C ARG A 111 -4.11 9.62 -1.69
N GLU A 112 -4.83 8.52 -1.46
CA GLU A 112 -4.33 7.39 -0.66
C GLU A 112 -3.00 6.85 -1.21
N LEU A 113 -2.88 6.74 -2.54
CA LEU A 113 -1.62 6.34 -3.19
C LEU A 113 -0.51 7.38 -3.00
N THR A 114 -0.84 8.66 -3.08
CA THR A 114 0.12 9.76 -2.88
C THR A 114 0.66 9.76 -1.45
N ASP A 115 -0.23 9.65 -0.46
CA ASP A 115 0.12 9.58 0.95
C ASP A 115 0.99 8.35 1.23
N LEU A 116 0.64 7.19 0.66
CA LEU A 116 1.42 5.96 0.78
C LEU A 116 2.83 6.11 0.18
N LEU A 117 2.94 6.63 -1.05
CA LEU A 117 4.23 6.80 -1.73
C LEU A 117 5.08 7.94 -1.13
N SER A 118 4.51 8.80 -0.31
CA SER A 118 5.25 9.84 0.42
C SER A 118 6.07 9.28 1.60
N ILE A 119 5.89 8.01 1.96
CA ILE A 119 6.64 7.35 3.02
C ILE A 119 8.07 7.09 2.52
N SER A 120 9.03 7.79 3.14
CA SER A 120 10.46 7.59 2.89
C SER A 120 10.85 6.14 3.19
N GLY A 121 11.58 5.50 2.28
CA GLY A 121 12.07 4.13 2.46
C GLY A 121 11.05 3.03 2.13
N MET A 122 9.84 3.39 1.69
CA MET A 122 8.85 2.41 1.26
C MET A 122 9.31 1.64 0.03
N ASN A 123 9.31 0.31 0.13
CA ASN A 123 9.63 -0.57 -0.98
C ASN A 123 8.35 -1.29 -1.51
N PRO A 124 8.41 -1.97 -2.67
CA PRO A 124 7.24 -2.66 -3.23
C PRO A 124 6.60 -3.72 -2.33
N GLN A 125 7.37 -4.37 -1.44
CA GLN A 125 6.85 -5.37 -0.52
C GLN A 125 6.02 -4.71 0.60
N ASP A 126 6.43 -3.53 1.07
CA ASP A 126 5.68 -2.74 2.07
C ASP A 126 4.33 -2.31 1.50
N ILE A 127 4.34 -1.79 0.27
CA ILE A 127 3.11 -1.41 -0.46
C ILE A 127 2.16 -2.62 -0.57
N ALA A 128 2.70 -3.79 -0.93
CA ALA A 128 1.91 -5.01 -1.00
C ALA A 128 1.37 -5.43 0.39
N GLY A 129 2.14 -5.22 1.46
CA GLY A 129 1.70 -5.41 2.84
C GLY A 129 0.51 -4.53 3.20
N PHE A 130 0.63 -3.21 2.97
CA PHE A 130 -0.45 -2.24 3.20
C PHE A 130 -1.69 -2.57 2.38
N ALA A 131 -1.53 -2.93 1.12
CA ALA A 131 -2.66 -3.27 0.26
C ALA A 131 -3.36 -4.56 0.68
N ARG A 132 -2.63 -5.58 1.17
CA ARG A 132 -3.25 -6.77 1.78
C ARG A 132 -4.00 -6.42 3.07
N LEU A 133 -3.42 -5.61 3.95
CA LEU A 133 -4.08 -5.17 5.18
C LEU A 133 -5.36 -4.39 4.87
N LYS A 134 -5.30 -3.42 3.95
CA LYS A 134 -6.46 -2.65 3.51
C LYS A 134 -7.56 -3.56 2.95
N ALA A 135 -7.22 -4.50 2.07
CA ALA A 135 -8.16 -5.42 1.46
C ALA A 135 -8.80 -6.37 2.49
N ALA A 136 -8.01 -6.91 3.43
CA ALA A 136 -8.48 -7.87 4.43
C ALA A 136 -9.40 -7.25 5.49
N PHE A 137 -9.05 -6.05 5.97
CA PHE A 137 -9.74 -5.42 7.09
C PHE A 137 -10.71 -4.31 6.67
N GLY A 138 -10.74 -3.92 5.39
CA GLY A 138 -11.56 -2.81 4.91
C GLY A 138 -11.14 -1.46 5.50
N ILE A 139 -9.85 -1.31 5.86
CA ILE A 139 -9.31 -0.11 6.49
C ILE A 139 -9.26 1.04 5.47
N ASP A 140 -9.45 2.26 5.94
CA ASP A 140 -9.23 3.47 5.16
C ASP A 140 -7.94 4.17 5.58
N VAL A 141 -7.16 4.59 4.57
CA VAL A 141 -5.92 5.34 4.77
C VAL A 141 -6.30 6.81 4.67
N PHE A 142 -6.39 7.49 5.80
CA PHE A 142 -6.81 8.90 5.85
C PHE A 142 -5.62 9.87 5.85
N SER A 143 -4.54 9.48 6.51
CA SER A 143 -3.26 10.18 6.49
C SER A 143 -2.13 9.20 6.78
N VAL A 144 -0.94 9.58 6.35
CA VAL A 144 0.30 8.96 6.78
C VAL A 144 1.16 10.06 7.37
N GLU A 145 1.41 9.99 8.67
CA GLU A 145 2.28 10.94 9.37
C GLU A 145 3.63 10.29 9.63
N GLN A 146 4.69 10.81 9.01
CA GLN A 146 6.06 10.40 9.34
C GLN A 146 6.35 10.84 10.79
N GLY A 147 6.60 9.89 11.68
CA GLY A 147 7.04 10.15 13.07
C GLY A 147 6.10 9.68 14.19
N PHE A 148 4.90 9.17 13.90
CA PHE A 148 3.95 8.86 14.97
C PHE A 148 4.32 7.62 15.81
N ILE A 149 5.11 6.67 15.27
CA ILE A 149 5.53 5.48 16.02
C ILE A 149 6.66 5.80 17.01
N ASP A 150 7.52 6.77 16.72
CA ASP A 150 8.53 7.22 17.69
C ASP A 150 7.93 8.16 18.74
N VAL A 151 6.90 8.95 18.41
CA VAL A 151 6.34 9.93 19.36
C VAL A 151 5.34 9.30 20.33
N VAL A 152 4.48 8.36 19.92
CA VAL A 152 3.56 7.72 20.88
C VAL A 152 4.34 6.86 21.87
N LEU A 153 5.34 6.10 21.42
CA LEU A 153 6.19 5.35 22.35
C LEU A 153 7.09 6.29 23.18
N ALA A 154 7.66 7.36 22.62
CA ALA A 154 8.49 8.28 23.39
C ALA A 154 7.69 9.17 24.36
N GLU A 155 6.46 9.55 24.07
CA GLU A 155 5.61 10.32 25.00
C GLU A 155 5.01 9.44 26.10
N GLU A 156 4.63 8.19 25.80
CA GLU A 156 4.24 7.23 26.84
C GLU A 156 5.44 6.85 27.72
N LEU A 157 6.67 6.73 27.16
CA LEU A 157 7.90 6.59 27.95
C LEU A 157 8.26 7.86 28.74
N LYS A 158 8.04 9.07 28.19
CA LYS A 158 8.26 10.33 28.91
C LYS A 158 7.28 10.53 30.06
N SER A 159 6.10 9.90 30.02
CA SER A 159 5.17 9.92 31.15
C SER A 159 5.64 9.07 32.34
N GLN A 160 6.66 8.22 32.17
CA GLN A 160 7.31 7.45 33.24
C GLN A 160 8.68 8.03 33.61
N THR A 161 8.77 9.34 33.82
CA THR A 161 10.03 9.98 34.29
C THR A 161 10.46 9.54 35.69
N ASN A 162 9.57 8.90 36.48
CA ASN A 162 9.88 8.43 37.83
C ASN A 162 9.44 6.98 38.03
N CYS A 163 10.29 6.19 38.70
CA CYS A 163 9.95 4.83 39.11
C CYS A 163 8.79 4.85 40.12
N SER A 164 7.74 4.06 39.88
CA SER A 164 6.60 3.96 40.80
C SER A 164 6.96 3.46 42.20
N SER A 165 8.10 2.76 42.35
CA SER A 165 8.54 2.21 43.63
C SER A 165 9.48 3.14 44.41
N CYS A 166 10.45 3.79 43.77
CA CYS A 166 11.43 4.65 44.48
C CYS A 166 11.35 6.14 44.12
N GLY A 167 10.52 6.51 43.15
CA GLY A 167 10.39 7.88 42.65
C GLY A 167 11.60 8.38 41.85
N GLN A 168 12.66 7.59 41.70
CA GLN A 168 13.88 8.01 41.01
C GLN A 168 13.72 7.93 39.48
N GLY A 169 14.42 8.81 38.78
CA GLY A 169 14.40 8.91 37.31
C GLY A 169 15.51 8.17 36.59
N ARG A 170 16.26 7.30 37.27
CA ARG A 170 17.37 6.55 36.65
C ARG A 170 16.94 5.16 36.24
N PHE A 171 16.97 4.89 34.94
CA PHE A 171 16.59 3.63 34.33
C PHE A 171 17.72 3.07 33.45
N TRP A 172 17.65 1.79 33.15
CA TRP A 172 18.50 1.15 32.15
C TRP A 172 17.64 0.27 31.24
N ARG A 173 18.03 0.16 29.97
CA ARG A 173 17.41 -0.76 29.02
C ARG A 173 18.25 -2.02 28.95
N SER A 174 17.62 -3.18 29.05
CA SER A 174 18.30 -4.46 28.86
C SER A 174 18.63 -4.73 27.39
N ILE A 175 19.58 -5.63 27.12
CA ILE A 175 19.83 -6.17 25.77
C ILE A 175 18.61 -6.86 25.12
N HIS A 176 17.57 -7.15 25.91
CA HIS A 176 16.30 -7.70 25.46
C HIS A 176 15.18 -6.65 25.33
N GLY A 177 15.50 -5.36 25.50
CA GLY A 177 14.57 -4.24 25.28
C GLY A 177 13.75 -3.81 26.50
N ALA A 178 13.77 -4.55 27.62
CA ALA A 178 13.05 -4.19 28.84
C ALA A 178 13.65 -2.94 29.52
N LEU A 179 12.80 -2.02 29.97
CA LEU A 179 13.18 -0.83 30.74
C LEU A 179 13.06 -1.10 32.23
N VAL A 180 14.12 -0.88 33.01
CA VAL A 180 14.23 -1.27 34.41
C VAL A 180 14.79 -0.14 35.26
N CYS A 181 14.24 0.09 36.46
CA CYS A 181 14.75 1.11 37.37
C CYS A 181 16.13 0.68 37.92
N GLY A 182 17.16 1.51 37.69
CA GLY A 182 18.52 1.23 38.14
C GLY A 182 18.71 1.30 39.66
N THR A 183 17.77 1.92 40.38
CA THR A 183 17.80 2.01 41.85
C THR A 183 17.13 0.79 42.50
N CYS A 184 15.91 0.44 42.07
CA CYS A 184 15.18 -0.72 42.63
C CYS A 184 15.76 -2.05 42.14
N HIS A 185 16.22 -2.09 40.89
CA HIS A 185 16.71 -3.29 40.23
C HIS A 185 18.01 -2.96 39.50
N PRO A 186 19.12 -2.81 40.25
CA PRO A 186 20.43 -2.65 39.63
C PRO A 186 20.73 -3.86 38.76
N PRO A 187 21.40 -3.68 37.60
CA PRO A 187 21.72 -4.79 36.72
C PRO A 187 22.62 -5.79 37.44
N ALA A 188 22.30 -7.08 37.31
CA ALA A 188 23.11 -8.15 37.92
C ALA A 188 24.52 -8.25 37.31
N ALA A 189 24.69 -7.78 36.07
CA ALA A 189 25.97 -7.67 35.38
C ALA A 189 25.92 -6.54 34.33
N PRO A 190 27.03 -5.82 34.06
CA PRO A 190 27.06 -4.69 33.13
C PRO A 190 26.64 -5.03 31.69
N GLU A 191 26.96 -6.22 31.21
CA GLU A 191 26.66 -6.69 29.85
C GLU A 191 25.16 -6.88 29.57
N LEU A 192 24.33 -6.88 30.62
CA LEU A 192 22.87 -6.91 30.46
C LEU A 192 22.32 -5.53 30.08
N VAL A 193 23.09 -4.46 30.25
CA VAL A 193 22.70 -3.08 29.98
C VAL A 193 23.01 -2.74 28.52
N ALA A 194 21.97 -2.52 27.72
CA ALA A 194 22.11 -1.94 26.40
C ALA A 194 22.44 -0.44 26.49
N GLU A 195 21.72 0.28 27.36
CA GLU A 195 21.91 1.73 27.57
C GLU A 195 21.40 2.16 28.95
N TRP A 196 21.99 3.24 29.48
CA TRP A 196 21.47 3.96 30.65
C TRP A 196 20.60 5.12 30.19
N ILE A 197 19.48 5.34 30.87
CA ILE A 197 18.50 6.37 30.59
C ILE A 197 18.30 7.17 31.88
N ASP A 198 18.83 8.39 31.90
CA ASP A 198 18.60 9.34 32.98
C ASP A 198 17.36 10.19 32.65
N ALA A 199 16.51 10.45 33.64
CA ALA A 199 15.39 11.36 33.49
C ALA A 199 15.92 12.75 33.11
N VAL A 200 15.27 13.36 32.12
CA VAL A 200 15.51 14.76 31.78
C VAL A 200 15.13 15.59 33.00
N GLU A 201 16.08 16.38 33.51
CA GLU A 201 15.80 17.28 34.64
C GLU A 201 14.55 18.12 34.32
N PRO A 202 13.58 18.22 35.25
CA PRO A 202 12.43 19.07 35.04
C PRO A 202 12.92 20.50 34.82
N ASN A 203 12.59 21.06 33.65
CA ASN A 203 12.98 22.41 33.30
C ASN A 203 12.24 23.38 34.24
N HIS A 204 12.91 23.84 35.29
CA HIS A 204 12.36 24.80 36.25
C HIS A 204 12.44 26.22 35.66
N GLY A 205 11.56 26.49 34.69
CA GLY A 205 11.31 27.82 34.12
C GLY A 205 10.14 28.52 34.79
#